data_AF-A0A8J2VDS5-F1
#
_entry.id   AF-A0A8J2VDS5-F1
#
_cell.length_a   1.000
_cell.length_b   1.000
_cell.length_c   1.000
_cell.angle_alpha   90.00
_cell.angle_beta   90.00
_cell.angle_gamma   90.00
#
_symmetry.space_group_name_H-M   'P 1'
#
loop_
_entity.id
_entity.type
_entity.pdbx_description
1 polymer ?
#
loop_
_entity_poly.entity_id
_entity_poly.type
_entity_poly.pdbx_seq_one_letter_code
_entity_poly.pdbx_strand_id
1 'polypeptide(L)'
;MKNPPFFYKVSFHFLAQDQNNELKHHSWQKEFHNSNPFEARKEAFEAFDDYLNNLEVNGRIEIDNYGNPKIISPTTVPEKPDFSEKLDSEDVTEMRDYIQKSTSYLLEFVETLDVLLIIEDDNLVDEIGYGDSTLAIHSISSHSFSKQEILDNLSREVDLYEKCNYHPFDHTVVIQHFGEDYAESGEEEGAENYAILPTPFKWITKEQYEECKEENEPVSELSEQNLWENIIDRGESNTLEFKSSLIYNFIPGSPNYVPRFNNAKTICGFLNSNGGILIIGISDDGKPQGIDKDLEFLGSKDKIKLEVDNMLPNYFSNSISSLIETSFVKIQERELLIIRVKPSSSPIFLKNYNPVANKTSKHFFVRRSASTTEIKDVEEIINYVFNHWNKN
;
A
#
# COMPACT_ATOMS: atom_id res chain seq x y z
N MET A 1 -6.08 32.15 -8.84
CA MET A 1 -4.87 31.68 -8.14
C MET A 1 -4.34 30.47 -8.88
N LYS A 2 -3.03 30.26 -8.92
CA LYS A 2 -2.45 29.01 -9.46
C LYS A 2 -2.86 27.88 -8.50
N ASN A 3 -3.21 26.70 -9.02
CA ASN A 3 -3.51 25.56 -8.15
C ASN A 3 -2.31 25.26 -7.23
N PRO A 4 -2.55 24.81 -5.98
CA PRO A 4 -1.46 24.39 -5.10
C PRO A 4 -0.64 23.28 -5.77
N PRO A 5 0.68 23.23 -5.54
CA PRO A 5 1.56 22.18 -6.08
C PRO A 5 1.47 20.87 -5.27
N PHE A 6 0.30 20.64 -4.65
CA PHE A 6 0.00 19.49 -3.80
C PHE A 6 -1.51 19.31 -3.69
N PHE A 7 -1.94 18.10 -3.37
CA PHE A 7 -3.35 17.75 -3.17
C PHE A 7 -3.49 16.68 -2.09
N TYR A 8 -4.73 16.36 -1.70
CA TYR A 8 -5.01 15.36 -0.69
C TYR A 8 -5.58 14.09 -1.30
N LYS A 9 -5.30 12.94 -0.68
CA LYS A 9 -5.80 11.65 -1.12
C LYS A 9 -6.26 10.85 0.08
N VAL A 10 -7.50 10.36 0.07
CA VAL A 10 -7.93 9.33 1.02
C VAL A 10 -7.60 7.98 0.41
N SER A 11 -6.98 7.10 1.18
CA SER A 11 -6.52 5.78 0.73
C SER A 11 -6.98 4.71 1.71
N PHE A 12 -7.62 3.68 1.18
CA PHE A 12 -7.97 2.46 1.89
C PHE A 12 -7.08 1.31 1.41
N HIS A 13 -6.54 0.55 2.35
CA HIS A 13 -5.78 -0.66 2.08
C HIS A 13 -6.32 -1.83 2.90
N PHE A 14 -6.55 -2.96 2.26
CA PHE A 14 -6.87 -4.22 2.93
C PHE A 14 -6.02 -5.33 2.36
N LEU A 15 -5.26 -6.00 3.21
CA LEU A 15 -4.48 -7.17 2.89
C LEU A 15 -4.79 -8.24 3.92
N ALA A 16 -5.31 -9.38 3.48
CA ALA A 16 -5.58 -10.50 4.36
C ALA A 16 -5.12 -11.81 3.75
N GLN A 17 -4.82 -12.78 4.59
CA GLN A 17 -4.59 -14.14 4.16
C GLN A 17 -5.69 -15.03 4.72
N ASP A 18 -6.32 -15.83 3.85
CA ASP A 18 -7.32 -16.80 4.28
C ASP A 18 -6.70 -18.12 4.74
N GLN A 19 -7.54 -18.99 5.31
CA GLN A 19 -7.15 -20.33 5.79
C GLN A 19 -6.54 -21.27 4.73
N ASN A 20 -6.66 -20.93 3.44
CA ASN A 20 -6.08 -21.70 2.33
C ASN A 20 -4.75 -21.10 1.84
N ASN A 21 -4.17 -20.16 2.59
CA ASN A 21 -2.99 -19.36 2.20
C ASN A 21 -3.21 -18.49 0.95
N GLU A 22 -4.46 -18.22 0.56
CA GLU A 22 -4.73 -17.24 -0.49
C GLU A 22 -4.68 -15.83 0.07
N LEU A 23 -3.95 -14.94 -0.60
CA LEU A 23 -3.93 -13.53 -0.27
C LEU A 23 -5.11 -12.82 -0.92
N LYS A 24 -5.87 -12.12 -0.09
CA LYS A 24 -6.93 -11.19 -0.46
C LYS A 24 -6.37 -9.79 -0.31
N HIS A 25 -6.26 -9.08 -1.42
CA HIS A 25 -5.84 -7.67 -1.43
C HIS A 25 -6.93 -6.81 -2.08
N HIS A 26 -7.23 -5.68 -1.45
CA HIS A 26 -8.11 -4.64 -2.00
C HIS A 26 -7.54 -3.28 -1.63
N SER A 27 -7.62 -2.34 -2.56
CA SER A 27 -7.22 -0.96 -2.33
C SER A 27 -8.19 -0.04 -3.05
N TRP A 28 -8.49 1.08 -2.41
CA TRP A 28 -9.29 2.15 -2.98
C TRP A 28 -8.64 3.48 -2.64
N GLN A 29 -8.75 4.46 -3.53
CA GLN A 29 -8.21 5.79 -3.27
C GLN A 29 -9.04 6.86 -4.00
N LYS A 30 -9.13 8.05 -3.41
CA LYS A 30 -9.77 9.22 -4.02
C LYS A 30 -8.97 10.47 -3.75
N GLU A 31 -8.81 11.25 -4.81
CA GLU A 31 -8.03 12.50 -4.80
C GLU A 31 -8.95 13.72 -4.63
N PHE A 32 -8.45 14.71 -3.91
CA PHE A 32 -9.14 15.94 -3.56
C PHE A 32 -8.26 17.12 -3.99
N HIS A 33 -8.67 17.76 -5.08
CA HIS A 33 -7.99 18.89 -5.70
C HIS A 33 -8.82 20.15 -5.49
N ASN A 34 -8.23 21.21 -4.95
CA ASN A 34 -8.90 22.50 -4.80
C ASN A 34 -7.89 23.64 -4.93
N SER A 35 -8.32 24.76 -5.52
CA SER A 35 -7.51 25.99 -5.57
C SER A 35 -7.22 26.59 -4.18
N ASN A 36 -8.02 26.23 -3.18
CA ASN A 36 -7.77 26.49 -1.77
C ASN A 36 -7.38 25.17 -1.07
N PRO A 37 -6.12 24.97 -0.67
CA PRO A 37 -5.66 23.71 -0.07
C PRO A 37 -6.37 23.38 1.25
N PHE A 38 -6.84 24.39 2.01
CA PHE A 38 -7.63 24.17 3.22
C PHE A 38 -8.98 23.49 2.91
N GLU A 39 -9.63 23.84 1.79
CA GLU A 39 -10.87 23.19 1.36
C GLU A 39 -10.59 21.77 0.84
N ALA A 40 -9.51 21.55 0.08
CA ALA A 40 -9.12 20.19 -0.34
C ALA A 40 -8.85 19.28 0.86
N ARG A 41 -8.15 19.80 1.88
CA ARG A 41 -7.90 19.08 3.14
C ARG A 41 -9.21 18.72 3.82
N LYS A 42 -10.12 19.70 3.95
CA LYS A 42 -11.43 19.49 4.57
C LYS A 42 -12.26 18.44 3.83
N GLU A 43 -12.34 18.51 2.51
CA GLU A 43 -13.05 17.53 1.69
C GLU A 43 -12.47 16.11 1.85
N ALA A 44 -11.15 15.99 1.97
CA ALA A 44 -10.49 14.71 2.24
C ALA A 44 -10.84 14.15 3.63
N PHE A 45 -10.85 14.98 4.67
CA PHE A 45 -11.27 14.55 6.02
C PHE A 45 -12.77 14.22 6.09
N GLU A 46 -13.64 14.96 5.39
CA GLU A 46 -15.06 14.61 5.29
C GLU A 46 -15.26 13.23 4.64
N ALA A 47 -14.52 12.94 3.56
CA ALA A 47 -14.58 11.62 2.95
C ALA A 47 -14.01 10.53 3.87
N PHE A 48 -12.90 10.79 4.57
CA PHE A 48 -12.35 9.89 5.57
C PHE A 48 -13.38 9.56 6.67
N ASP A 49 -14.08 10.55 7.19
CA ASP A 49 -15.10 10.36 8.22
C ASP A 49 -16.28 9.53 7.70
N ASP A 50 -16.70 9.73 6.44
CA ASP A 50 -17.73 8.89 5.80
C ASP A 50 -17.30 7.40 5.77
N TYR A 51 -16.01 7.12 5.52
CA TYR A 51 -15.45 5.75 5.59
C TYR A 51 -15.35 5.21 7.01
N LEU A 52 -14.88 6.02 7.95
CA LEU A 52 -14.78 5.62 9.35
C LEU A 52 -16.16 5.25 9.91
N ASN A 53 -17.19 6.07 9.62
CA ASN A 53 -18.58 5.79 9.99
C ASN A 53 -19.06 4.45 9.43
N ASN A 54 -18.66 4.11 8.19
CA ASN A 54 -18.98 2.81 7.60
C ASN A 54 -18.38 1.64 8.38
N LEU A 55 -17.10 1.76 8.76
CA LEU A 55 -16.44 0.74 9.58
C LEU A 55 -17.12 0.62 10.96
N GLU A 56 -17.50 1.76 11.57
CA GLU A 56 -18.18 1.79 12.87
C GLU A 56 -19.55 1.12 12.83
N VAL A 57 -20.41 1.45 11.84
CA VAL A 57 -21.74 0.82 11.71
C VAL A 57 -21.63 -0.68 11.43
N ASN A 58 -20.55 -1.12 10.78
CA ASN A 58 -20.23 -2.54 10.61
C ASN A 58 -19.57 -3.19 11.83
N GLY A 59 -19.46 -2.51 12.97
CA GLY A 59 -18.83 -3.06 14.18
C GLY A 59 -17.37 -3.46 13.97
N ARG A 60 -16.64 -2.70 13.13
CA ARG A 60 -15.23 -2.92 12.78
C ARG A 60 -14.31 -1.86 13.38
N ILE A 61 -14.84 -1.01 14.24
CA ILE A 61 -14.09 0.00 14.98
C ILE A 61 -14.20 -0.30 16.46
N GLU A 62 -13.06 -0.30 17.14
CA GLU A 62 -12.96 -0.15 18.59
C GLU A 62 -12.42 1.25 18.88
N ILE A 63 -12.87 1.86 19.97
CA ILE A 63 -12.36 3.15 20.42
C ILE A 63 -11.33 2.88 21.51
N ASP A 64 -10.12 3.41 21.34
CA ASP A 64 -9.08 3.33 22.37
C ASP A 64 -9.46 4.14 23.62
N ASN A 65 -8.68 4.00 24.69
CA ASN A 65 -8.92 4.71 25.96
C ASN A 65 -8.91 6.25 25.84
N TYR A 66 -8.50 6.78 24.70
CA TYR A 66 -8.35 8.21 24.43
C TYR A 66 -9.36 8.75 23.42
N GLY A 67 -10.27 7.90 22.92
CA GLY A 67 -11.27 8.30 21.95
C GLY A 67 -10.82 8.20 20.50
N ASN A 68 -9.68 7.54 20.20
CA ASN A 68 -9.24 7.29 18.83
C ASN A 68 -9.80 5.97 18.30
N PRO A 69 -10.34 5.95 17.07
CA PRO A 69 -10.78 4.72 16.43
C PRO A 69 -9.59 3.84 16.03
N LYS A 70 -9.74 2.55 16.26
CA LYS A 70 -8.85 1.48 15.82
C LYS A 70 -9.66 0.48 15.01
N ILE A 71 -9.15 0.07 13.86
CA ILE A 71 -9.81 -0.96 13.07
C ILE A 71 -9.62 -2.29 13.80
N ILE A 72 -10.69 -3.06 13.95
CA ILE A 72 -10.63 -4.42 14.49
C ILE A 72 -10.94 -5.44 13.40
N SER A 73 -10.51 -6.67 13.65
CA SER A 73 -10.83 -7.82 12.79
C SER A 73 -12.30 -7.80 12.43
N PRO A 74 -12.67 -8.08 11.16
CA PRO A 74 -14.07 -8.16 10.81
C PRO A 74 -14.75 -9.16 11.72
N THR A 75 -15.49 -8.64 12.70
CA THR A 75 -16.39 -9.41 13.53
C THR A 75 -17.30 -10.13 12.54
N THR A 76 -17.40 -11.46 12.65
CA THR A 76 -18.27 -12.31 11.83
C THR A 76 -19.58 -11.60 11.52
N VAL A 77 -19.69 -11.13 10.27
CA VAL A 77 -20.84 -10.49 9.59
C VAL A 77 -21.90 -9.87 10.52
N PRO A 78 -21.91 -8.54 10.71
CA PRO A 78 -23.16 -7.84 11.04
C PRO A 78 -23.95 -7.50 9.75
N GLU A 79 -25.27 -7.42 9.92
CA GLU A 79 -26.23 -7.14 8.85
C GLU A 79 -25.95 -5.79 8.17
N LYS A 80 -26.13 -5.79 6.84
CA LYS A 80 -25.98 -4.67 5.89
C LYS A 80 -26.23 -3.28 6.52
N PRO A 81 -25.22 -2.40 6.54
CA PRO A 81 -25.45 -0.97 6.72
C PRO A 81 -25.90 -0.31 5.42
N ASP A 82 -26.62 0.80 5.60
CA ASP A 82 -27.09 1.69 4.55
C ASP A 82 -26.07 2.81 4.31
N PHE A 83 -25.60 2.93 3.06
CA PHE A 83 -24.56 3.88 2.65
C PHE A 83 -25.07 4.94 1.69
N SER A 84 -26.36 5.25 1.75
CA SER A 84 -26.89 6.40 1.02
C SER A 84 -26.49 7.70 1.72
N GLU A 85 -25.28 8.19 1.45
CA GLU A 85 -24.99 9.61 1.17
C GLU A 85 -23.46 9.87 1.17
N LYS A 86 -22.98 10.56 0.12
CA LYS A 86 -21.69 11.26 -0.08
C LYS A 86 -20.46 10.57 -0.71
N LEU A 87 -20.48 9.29 -0.99
CA LEU A 87 -19.49 8.64 -1.88
C LEU A 87 -20.15 8.19 -3.20
N ASP A 88 -19.37 8.02 -4.27
CA ASP A 88 -19.94 7.50 -5.51
C ASP A 88 -20.48 6.09 -5.25
N SER A 89 -21.72 5.85 -5.67
CA SER A 89 -22.49 4.68 -5.25
C SER A 89 -21.91 3.34 -5.74
N GLU A 90 -21.09 3.39 -6.80
CA GLU A 90 -20.39 2.23 -7.36
C GLU A 90 -19.22 1.79 -6.47
N ASP A 91 -18.37 2.73 -6.02
CA ASP A 91 -17.18 2.45 -5.19
C ASP A 91 -17.55 1.80 -3.85
N VAL A 92 -18.58 2.32 -3.18
CA VAL A 92 -19.03 1.80 -1.87
C VAL A 92 -19.63 0.40 -2.01
N THR A 93 -20.32 0.14 -3.11
CA THR A 93 -20.92 -1.17 -3.38
C THR A 93 -19.84 -2.21 -3.65
N GLU A 94 -18.80 -1.86 -4.42
CA GLU A 94 -17.67 -2.75 -4.71
C GLU A 94 -16.89 -3.14 -3.45
N MET A 95 -16.59 -2.15 -2.59
CA MET A 95 -15.93 -2.39 -1.31
C MET A 95 -16.76 -3.29 -0.39
N ARG A 96 -18.06 -2.99 -0.22
CA ARG A 96 -18.96 -3.78 0.64
C ARG A 96 -19.05 -5.23 0.18
N ASP A 97 -19.26 -5.45 -1.12
CA ASP A 97 -19.42 -6.79 -1.67
C ASP A 97 -18.12 -7.61 -1.61
N TYR A 98 -16.94 -6.97 -1.69
CA TYR A 98 -15.65 -7.62 -1.48
C TYR A 98 -15.46 -8.04 -0.03
N ILE A 99 -15.66 -7.11 0.91
CA ILE A 99 -15.50 -7.34 2.36
C ILE A 99 -16.46 -8.44 2.81
N GLN A 100 -17.72 -8.43 2.37
CA GLN A 100 -18.68 -9.46 2.75
C GLN A 100 -18.32 -10.86 2.22
N LYS A 101 -17.59 -10.95 1.10
CA LYS A 101 -17.09 -12.22 0.54
C LYS A 101 -15.80 -12.71 1.22
N SER A 102 -14.95 -11.81 1.72
CA SER A 102 -13.64 -12.15 2.29
C SER A 102 -13.68 -12.50 3.78
N THR A 103 -14.78 -12.20 4.49
CA THR A 103 -14.85 -12.15 5.96
C THR A 103 -15.28 -13.45 6.67
N SER A 104 -15.23 -14.61 6.02
CA SER A 104 -15.62 -15.87 6.69
C SER A 104 -14.46 -16.72 7.21
N TYR A 105 -13.19 -16.47 6.84
CA TYR A 105 -12.08 -17.41 7.13
C TYR A 105 -10.66 -16.81 7.10
N LEU A 106 -10.42 -15.63 7.68
CA LEU A 106 -9.10 -14.97 7.66
C LEU A 106 -8.19 -15.45 8.79
N LEU A 107 -6.94 -15.78 8.48
CA LEU A 107 -5.89 -16.17 9.45
C LEU A 107 -5.15 -14.94 9.99
N GLU A 108 -4.83 -13.96 9.13
CA GLU A 108 -4.15 -12.70 9.46
C GLU A 108 -4.63 -11.62 8.47
N PHE A 109 -4.76 -10.36 8.92
CA PHE A 109 -5.17 -9.24 8.06
C PHE A 109 -4.58 -7.91 8.54
N VAL A 110 -4.22 -7.03 7.61
CA VAL A 110 -3.92 -5.61 7.80
C VAL A 110 -4.99 -4.81 7.05
N GLU A 111 -5.58 -3.85 7.73
CA GLU A 111 -6.45 -2.85 7.13
C GLU A 111 -6.00 -1.47 7.56
N THR A 112 -5.84 -0.55 6.61
CA THR A 112 -5.50 0.85 6.87
C THR A 112 -6.45 1.77 6.12
N LEU A 113 -6.75 2.90 6.75
CA LEU A 113 -7.43 4.03 6.13
C LEU A 113 -6.62 5.27 6.46
N ASP A 114 -6.17 5.95 5.42
CA ASP A 114 -5.19 7.02 5.50
C ASP A 114 -5.70 8.29 4.81
N VAL A 115 -5.38 9.44 5.40
CA VAL A 115 -5.39 10.74 4.71
C VAL A 115 -3.95 11.08 4.35
N LEU A 116 -3.69 11.17 3.05
CA LEU A 116 -2.37 11.41 2.48
C LEU A 116 -2.31 12.81 1.86
N LEU A 117 -1.19 13.49 2.06
CA LEU A 117 -0.81 14.72 1.35
C LEU A 117 0.19 14.34 0.24
N ILE A 118 -0.15 14.68 -1.00
CA ILE A 118 0.66 14.36 -2.19
C ILE A 118 1.29 15.64 -2.73
N ILE A 119 2.63 15.67 -2.80
CA ILE A 119 3.41 16.81 -3.31
C ILE A 119 3.76 16.53 -4.78
N GLU A 120 3.41 17.45 -5.69
CA GLU A 120 3.62 17.28 -7.14
C GLU A 120 4.89 17.99 -7.65
N ASP A 121 5.43 18.95 -6.90
CA ASP A 121 6.64 19.69 -7.29
C ASP A 121 7.89 19.02 -6.70
N ASP A 122 8.74 18.47 -7.56
CA ASP A 122 9.98 17.77 -7.16
C ASP A 122 10.89 18.64 -6.27
N ASN A 123 10.94 19.96 -6.48
CA ASN A 123 11.78 20.81 -5.62
C ASN A 123 11.20 20.89 -4.20
N LEU A 124 9.88 20.90 -4.06
CA LEU A 124 9.22 20.86 -2.76
C LEU A 124 9.36 19.48 -2.09
N VAL A 125 9.39 18.40 -2.87
CA VAL A 125 9.68 17.04 -2.36
C VAL A 125 11.08 16.99 -1.74
N ASP A 126 12.08 17.53 -2.43
CA ASP A 126 13.46 17.55 -1.91
C ASP A 126 13.60 18.46 -0.68
N GLU A 127 12.93 19.61 -0.67
CA GLU A 127 13.10 20.60 0.40
C GLU A 127 12.21 20.38 1.63
N ILE A 128 11.05 19.74 1.49
CA ILE A 128 10.05 19.55 2.58
C ILE A 128 9.73 18.07 2.78
N GLY A 129 9.51 17.35 1.69
CA GLY A 129 9.21 15.92 1.74
C GLY A 129 10.40 15.07 2.18
N TYR A 130 11.61 15.63 2.21
CA TYR A 130 12.86 14.90 2.44
C TYR A 130 13.03 13.70 1.49
N GLY A 131 12.56 13.85 0.25
CA GLY A 131 12.55 12.80 -0.76
C GLY A 131 11.24 11.99 -0.83
N ASP A 132 10.31 12.18 0.13
CA ASP A 132 8.99 11.56 0.10
C ASP A 132 7.95 12.51 -0.50
N SER A 133 7.33 12.10 -1.60
CA SER A 133 6.24 12.85 -2.27
C SER A 133 4.85 12.56 -1.71
N THR A 134 4.74 11.62 -0.76
CA THR A 134 3.49 11.18 -0.15
C THR A 134 3.65 11.15 1.37
N LEU A 135 2.91 11.99 2.07
CA LEU A 135 2.98 12.13 3.52
C LEU A 135 1.65 11.72 4.15
N ALA A 136 1.65 10.73 5.05
CA ALA A 136 0.45 10.36 5.79
C ALA A 136 0.21 11.35 6.93
N ILE A 137 -0.90 12.08 6.90
CA ILE A 137 -1.24 13.12 7.88
C ILE A 137 -2.34 12.69 8.87
N HIS A 138 -2.99 11.56 8.57
CA HIS A 138 -3.89 10.88 9.49
C HIS A 138 -4.00 9.41 9.07
N SER A 139 -4.07 8.50 10.04
CA SER A 139 -4.22 7.07 9.78
C SER A 139 -5.06 6.42 10.87
N ILE A 140 -5.87 5.45 10.49
CA ILE A 140 -6.43 4.43 11.37
C ILE A 140 -6.08 3.07 10.77
N SER A 141 -5.74 2.11 11.63
CA SER A 141 -5.25 0.83 11.17
C SER A 141 -5.72 -0.29 12.09
N SER A 142 -5.71 -1.50 11.58
CA SER A 142 -5.88 -2.72 12.38
C SER A 142 -4.65 -3.03 13.25
N HIS A 143 -3.59 -2.25 13.09
CA HIS A 143 -2.32 -2.36 13.78
C HIS A 143 -1.82 -1.02 14.31
N SER A 144 -0.79 -1.05 15.16
CA SER A 144 -0.11 0.17 15.61
C SER A 144 0.67 0.80 14.46
N PHE A 145 0.75 2.12 14.47
CA PHE A 145 1.56 2.93 13.57
C PHE A 145 2.27 4.02 14.38
N SER A 146 3.35 4.57 13.82
CA SER A 146 4.12 5.61 14.49
C SER A 146 3.32 6.92 14.56
N LYS A 147 2.94 7.30 15.78
CA LYS A 147 2.31 8.62 16.01
C LYS A 147 3.30 9.76 15.74
N GLN A 148 4.59 9.53 15.99
CA GLN A 148 5.66 10.47 15.67
C GLN A 148 5.75 10.74 14.17
N GLU A 149 5.66 9.70 13.33
CA GLU A 149 5.71 9.86 11.87
C GLU A 149 4.55 10.71 11.35
N ILE A 150 3.34 10.52 11.89
CA ILE A 150 2.18 11.37 11.57
C ILE A 150 2.43 12.83 11.98
N LEU A 151 3.07 13.06 13.13
CA LEU A 151 3.43 14.41 13.60
C LEU A 151 4.45 15.08 12.70
N ASP A 152 5.51 14.37 12.33
CA ASP A 152 6.53 14.86 11.42
C ASP A 152 5.89 15.27 10.08
N ASN A 153 4.99 14.44 9.57
CA ASN A 153 4.24 14.73 8.35
C ASN A 153 3.29 15.93 8.48
N LEU A 154 2.62 16.10 9.63
CA LEU A 154 1.79 17.27 9.92
C LEU A 154 2.61 18.56 10.07
N SER A 155 3.82 18.47 10.62
CA SER A 155 4.75 19.61 10.67
C SER A 155 5.19 20.01 9.25
N ARG A 156 5.55 19.02 8.43
CA ARG A 156 5.89 19.22 7.01
C ARG A 156 4.72 19.82 6.22
N GLU A 157 3.48 19.42 6.53
CA GLU A 157 2.28 20.02 5.94
C GLU A 157 2.22 21.54 6.22
N VAL A 158 2.48 21.98 7.45
CA VAL A 158 2.48 23.41 7.79
C VAL A 158 3.59 24.17 7.04
N ASP A 159 4.80 23.62 6.98
CA ASP A 159 5.91 24.21 6.23
C ASP A 159 5.59 24.32 4.73
N LEU A 160 4.90 23.33 4.18
CA LEU A 160 4.47 23.32 2.77
C LEU A 160 3.47 24.45 2.48
N TYR A 161 2.51 24.68 3.39
CA TYR A 161 1.57 25.79 3.27
C TYR A 161 2.30 27.13 3.28
N GLU A 162 3.22 27.34 4.22
CA GLU A 162 3.98 28.59 4.32
C GLU A 162 4.82 28.85 3.07
N LYS A 163 5.58 27.85 2.58
CA LYS A 163 6.38 28.00 1.36
C LYS A 163 5.53 28.31 0.13
N CYS A 164 4.32 27.76 0.07
CA CYS A 164 3.38 28.02 -1.01
C CYS A 164 2.61 29.34 -0.87
N ASN A 165 2.94 30.17 0.13
CA ASN A 165 2.27 31.43 0.47
C ASN A 165 0.80 31.25 0.87
N TYR A 166 0.45 30.12 1.46
CA TYR A 166 -0.76 29.98 2.26
C TYR A 166 -0.43 30.33 3.71
N HIS A 167 -1.39 30.86 4.47
CA HIS A 167 -1.17 31.30 5.86
C HIS A 167 -1.71 30.26 6.84
N PRO A 168 -0.94 29.22 7.22
CA PRO A 168 -1.45 28.13 8.05
C PRO A 168 -1.64 28.53 9.52
N PHE A 169 -0.91 29.53 10.02
CA PHE A 169 -0.87 29.87 11.45
C PHE A 169 -2.24 30.28 12.04
N ASP A 170 -3.15 30.82 11.23
CA ASP A 170 -4.52 31.14 11.67
C ASP A 170 -5.40 29.87 11.81
N HIS A 171 -4.89 28.72 11.35
CA HIS A 171 -5.57 27.43 11.29
C HIS A 171 -4.85 26.34 12.10
N THR A 172 -3.68 26.61 12.69
CA THR A 172 -2.93 25.62 13.47
C THR A 172 -3.39 25.53 14.91
N VAL A 173 -3.16 24.35 15.50
CA VAL A 173 -3.25 24.10 16.94
C VAL A 173 -1.88 23.65 17.44
N VAL A 174 -1.54 24.02 18.67
CA VAL A 174 -0.31 23.53 19.32
C VAL A 174 -0.67 22.30 20.14
N ILE A 175 0.04 21.21 19.89
CA ILE A 175 -0.06 19.97 20.65
C ILE A 175 1.29 19.61 21.26
N GLN A 176 1.26 18.82 22.32
CA GLN A 176 2.45 18.23 22.93
C GLN A 176 2.53 16.76 22.57
N HIS A 177 3.73 16.29 22.24
CA HIS A 177 4.01 14.88 22.03
C HIS A 177 5.13 14.40 22.95
N PHE A 178 4.95 13.18 23.45
CA PHE A 178 5.83 12.51 24.41
C PHE A 178 6.37 11.26 23.73
N GLY A 179 7.38 11.45 22.88
CA GLY A 179 8.00 10.39 22.07
C GLY A 179 9.05 9.56 22.85
N GLU A 180 9.84 8.77 22.12
CA GLU A 180 10.90 7.91 22.68
C GLU A 180 11.91 8.71 23.54
N ASP A 181 12.29 9.92 23.09
CA ASP A 181 13.22 10.79 23.82
C ASP A 181 12.68 11.20 25.21
N TYR A 182 11.37 11.41 25.34
CA TYR A 182 10.73 11.64 26.65
C TYR A 182 10.64 10.35 27.47
N ALA A 183 10.39 9.21 26.81
CA ALA A 183 10.34 7.90 27.47
C ALA A 183 11.67 7.55 28.16
N GLU A 184 12.78 7.82 27.47
CA GLU A 184 14.15 7.54 27.91
C GLU A 184 14.69 8.52 28.96
N SER A 185 14.41 9.82 28.79
CA SER A 185 14.96 10.86 29.69
C SER A 185 14.11 11.09 30.94
N GLY A 186 12.79 11.01 30.83
CA GLY A 186 11.86 11.35 31.93
C GLY A 186 11.90 12.83 32.34
N GLU A 187 12.55 13.69 31.57
CA GLU A 187 12.64 15.14 31.82
C GLU A 187 11.57 15.89 31.01
N GLU A 188 10.96 16.95 31.57
CA GLU A 188 9.98 17.81 30.87
C GLU A 188 10.53 18.40 29.55
N GLU A 189 11.85 18.45 29.39
CA GLU A 189 12.53 18.91 28.18
C GLU A 189 12.40 17.95 26.99
N GLY A 190 11.97 16.68 27.19
CA GLY A 190 11.73 15.71 26.11
C GLY A 190 10.34 15.79 25.47
N ALA A 191 9.43 16.62 26.00
CA ALA A 191 8.11 16.83 25.42
C ALA A 191 8.17 17.94 24.37
N GLU A 192 7.92 17.60 23.11
CA GLU A 192 8.01 18.54 22.00
C GLU A 192 6.65 19.16 21.66
N ASN A 193 6.65 20.47 21.36
CA ASN A 193 5.45 21.18 20.91
C ASN A 193 5.42 21.21 19.38
N TYR A 194 4.31 20.74 18.80
CA TYR A 194 4.07 20.77 17.36
C TYR A 194 2.93 21.73 17.06
N ALA A 195 3.16 22.66 16.12
CA ALA A 195 2.10 23.46 15.53
C ALA A 195 1.59 22.72 14.28
N ILE A 196 0.40 22.16 14.34
CA ILE A 196 -0.18 21.32 13.27
C ILE A 196 -1.51 21.88 12.80
N LEU A 197 -1.90 21.56 11.56
CA LEU A 197 -3.31 21.68 11.18
C LEU A 197 -4.12 20.60 11.94
N PRO A 198 -5.31 20.93 12.47
CA PRO A 198 -6.06 20.03 13.34
C PRO A 198 -6.46 18.75 12.61
N THR A 199 -6.35 17.62 13.30
CA THR A 199 -6.84 16.31 12.84
C THR A 199 -7.88 15.78 13.82
N PRO A 200 -8.71 14.79 13.44
CA PRO A 200 -9.62 14.11 14.36
C PRO A 200 -8.89 13.39 15.53
N PHE A 201 -7.60 13.12 15.35
CA PHE A 201 -6.77 12.39 16.30
C PHE A 201 -6.74 13.08 17.68
N LYS A 202 -7.00 12.31 18.72
CA LYS A 202 -6.91 12.71 20.13
C LYS A 202 -5.51 12.44 20.64
N TRP A 203 -4.73 13.51 20.67
CA TRP A 203 -3.40 13.54 21.29
C TRP A 203 -3.53 13.48 22.81
N ILE A 204 -2.74 12.62 23.44
CA ILE A 204 -2.75 12.42 24.89
C ILE A 204 -2.03 13.57 25.59
N THR A 205 -2.50 13.91 26.79
CA THR A 205 -1.86 14.87 27.67
C THR A 205 -0.64 14.25 28.37
N LYS A 206 0.21 15.10 28.96
CA LYS A 206 1.33 14.67 29.80
C LYS A 206 0.88 13.71 30.91
N GLU A 207 -0.20 14.08 31.60
CA GLU A 207 -0.79 13.32 32.70
C GLU A 207 -1.21 11.92 32.23
N GLN A 208 -1.92 11.84 31.10
CA GLN A 208 -2.34 10.57 30.49
C GLN A 208 -1.16 9.69 30.04
N TYR A 209 -0.11 10.31 29.51
CA TYR A 209 1.12 9.59 29.14
C TYR A 209 1.82 8.99 30.37
N GLU A 210 1.96 9.78 31.43
CA GLU A 210 2.59 9.36 32.70
C GLU A 210 1.79 8.22 33.37
N GLU A 211 0.46 8.27 33.35
CA GLU A 211 -0.41 7.20 33.85
C GLU A 211 -0.22 5.88 33.08
N CYS A 212 0.00 5.94 31.77
CA CYS A 212 0.15 4.72 30.94
C CYS A 212 1.56 4.14 30.91
N LYS A 213 2.58 4.92 31.28
CA LYS A 213 3.96 4.44 31.42
C LYS A 213 4.10 3.38 32.52
N GLU A 214 3.20 3.37 33.50
CA GLU A 214 3.24 2.44 34.63
C GLU A 214 2.53 1.10 34.40
N GLU A 215 1.71 0.96 33.34
CA GLU A 215 0.81 -0.21 33.18
C GLU A 215 1.10 -1.17 31.99
N ASN A 216 2.02 -0.92 31.06
CA ASN A 216 2.23 -1.82 29.91
C ASN A 216 3.70 -2.14 29.56
N GLU A 217 4.12 -3.40 29.81
CA GLU A 217 5.08 -4.13 28.95
C GLU A 217 4.40 -4.49 27.61
N PRO A 218 5.14 -4.57 26.48
CA PRO A 218 4.57 -4.43 25.14
C PRO A 218 3.64 -5.59 24.80
N VAL A 219 2.35 -5.30 24.67
CA VAL A 219 1.36 -6.22 24.09
C VAL A 219 1.72 -6.39 22.62
N SER A 220 2.19 -7.59 22.27
CA SER A 220 2.66 -8.02 20.95
C SER A 220 1.99 -7.30 19.77
N GLU A 221 2.69 -6.29 19.26
CA GLU A 221 2.32 -5.46 18.14
C GLU A 221 2.69 -6.19 16.85
N LEU A 222 1.72 -6.57 16.03
CA LEU A 222 2.02 -6.92 14.64
C LEU A 222 2.15 -5.60 13.88
N SER A 223 3.36 -5.13 13.61
CA SER A 223 3.59 -4.04 12.66
C SER A 223 3.35 -4.55 11.22
N GLU A 224 3.21 -3.66 10.24
CA GLU A 224 3.17 -4.07 8.81
C GLU A 224 4.36 -4.97 8.46
N GLN A 225 5.54 -4.70 9.05
CA GLN A 225 6.73 -5.53 8.92
C GLN A 225 6.48 -6.96 9.44
N ASN A 226 5.87 -7.12 10.61
CA ASN A 226 5.53 -8.44 11.17
C ASN A 226 4.53 -9.21 10.29
N LEU A 227 3.58 -8.53 9.64
CA LEU A 227 2.70 -9.19 8.66
C LEU A 227 3.52 -9.70 7.47
N TRP A 228 4.36 -8.87 6.86
CA TRP A 228 5.14 -9.31 5.71
C TRP A 228 6.13 -10.41 6.08
N GLU A 229 6.71 -10.38 7.29
CA GLU A 229 7.50 -11.48 7.83
C GLU A 229 6.68 -12.76 7.92
N ASN A 230 5.47 -12.72 8.49
CA ASN A 230 4.57 -13.87 8.53
C ASN A 230 4.17 -14.38 7.13
N ILE A 231 3.90 -13.46 6.19
CA ILE A 231 3.59 -13.80 4.79
C ILE A 231 4.79 -14.50 4.13
N ILE A 232 6.00 -14.02 4.37
CA ILE A 232 7.24 -14.61 3.84
C ILE A 232 7.46 -16.00 4.46
N ASP A 233 7.33 -16.12 5.78
CA ASP A 233 7.54 -17.38 6.51
C ASP A 233 6.56 -18.48 6.09
N ARG A 234 5.34 -18.12 5.69
CA ARG A 234 4.34 -19.07 5.18
C ARG A 234 4.61 -19.57 3.75
N GLY A 235 5.49 -18.89 3.00
CA GLY A 235 5.95 -19.32 1.70
C GLY A 235 5.04 -18.96 0.53
N GLU A 236 5.50 -19.29 -0.69
CA GLU A 236 4.79 -19.00 -1.94
C GLU A 236 3.41 -19.67 -2.03
N SER A 237 2.48 -19.03 -2.73
CA SER A 237 1.12 -19.53 -2.94
C SER A 237 0.61 -19.24 -4.35
N ASN A 238 -0.67 -19.50 -4.62
CA ASN A 238 -1.26 -19.22 -5.92
C ASN A 238 -1.42 -17.72 -6.17
N THR A 239 -1.31 -16.89 -5.13
CA THR A 239 -1.40 -15.42 -5.19
C THR A 239 -0.13 -14.74 -4.66
N LEU A 240 0.91 -15.50 -4.32
CA LEU A 240 2.18 -14.99 -3.79
C LEU A 240 3.35 -15.66 -4.50
N GLU A 241 4.27 -14.88 -5.04
CA GLU A 241 5.50 -15.38 -5.65
C GLU A 241 6.70 -14.58 -5.14
N PHE A 242 7.81 -15.27 -4.89
CA PHE A 242 9.07 -14.69 -4.48
C PHE A 242 10.06 -14.68 -5.65
N LYS A 243 10.81 -13.59 -5.78
CA LYS A 243 11.92 -13.47 -6.72
C LYS A 243 13.08 -12.75 -6.06
N SER A 244 14.28 -13.12 -6.49
CA SER A 244 15.52 -12.60 -5.94
C SER A 244 15.78 -11.14 -6.25
N SER A 245 15.38 -10.69 -7.44
CA SER A 245 15.82 -9.41 -8.01
C SER A 245 14.93 -8.99 -9.19
N LEU A 246 14.91 -7.68 -9.46
CA LEU A 246 14.17 -7.10 -10.57
C LEU A 246 14.92 -7.28 -11.90
N ILE A 247 16.20 -6.92 -11.92
CA ILE A 247 17.03 -6.88 -13.13
C ILE A 247 18.32 -7.69 -13.00
N TYR A 248 18.84 -7.84 -11.78
CA TYR A 248 20.14 -8.43 -11.52
C TYR A 248 20.11 -9.95 -11.60
N ASN A 249 21.06 -10.55 -12.32
CA ASN A 249 21.21 -12.00 -12.33
C ASN A 249 22.47 -12.37 -11.55
N PHE A 250 22.30 -13.14 -10.47
CA PHE A 250 23.37 -13.51 -9.55
C PHE A 250 24.40 -14.49 -10.14
N ILE A 251 24.07 -15.21 -11.22
CA ILE A 251 25.01 -16.16 -11.85
C ILE A 251 26.07 -15.41 -12.69
N PRO A 252 25.72 -14.63 -13.72
CA PRO A 252 26.70 -13.80 -14.42
C PRO A 252 27.02 -12.50 -13.67
N GLY A 253 26.46 -12.29 -12.47
CA GLY A 253 26.75 -11.15 -11.60
C GLY A 253 26.44 -9.79 -12.21
N SER A 254 25.43 -9.71 -13.09
CA SER A 254 25.12 -8.50 -13.86
C SER A 254 23.64 -8.43 -14.26
N PRO A 255 23.10 -7.23 -14.52
CA PRO A 255 21.76 -7.09 -15.07
C PRO A 255 21.63 -7.78 -16.41
N ASN A 256 20.55 -8.56 -16.60
CA ASN A 256 20.26 -9.15 -17.91
C ASN A 256 18.76 -9.38 -18.14
N TYR A 257 18.45 -10.01 -19.27
CA TYR A 257 17.08 -10.27 -19.73
C TYR A 257 16.32 -11.28 -18.85
N VAL A 258 17.03 -12.21 -18.19
CA VAL A 258 16.40 -13.37 -17.53
C VAL A 258 15.54 -12.97 -16.33
N PRO A 259 16.01 -12.18 -15.34
CA PRO A 259 15.17 -11.73 -14.22
C PRO A 259 13.94 -10.98 -14.70
N ARG A 260 14.11 -10.02 -15.62
CA ARG A 260 13.00 -9.25 -16.21
C ARG A 260 11.94 -10.14 -16.84
N PHE A 261 12.36 -11.09 -17.66
CA PHE A 261 11.42 -12.01 -18.31
C PHE A 261 10.69 -12.91 -17.30
N ASN A 262 11.39 -13.40 -16.27
CA ASN A 262 10.78 -14.22 -15.22
C ASN A 262 9.77 -13.42 -14.38
N ASN A 263 10.08 -12.17 -14.06
CA ASN A 263 9.18 -11.25 -13.36
C ASN A 263 7.96 -10.94 -14.23
N ALA A 264 8.15 -10.61 -15.51
CA ALA A 264 7.06 -10.37 -16.46
C ALA A 264 6.20 -11.62 -16.70
N LYS A 265 6.81 -12.81 -16.74
CA LYS A 265 6.08 -14.09 -16.79
C LYS A 265 5.18 -14.27 -15.58
N THR A 266 5.68 -13.98 -14.38
CA THR A 266 4.90 -14.06 -13.14
C THR A 266 3.72 -13.09 -13.15
N ILE A 267 3.97 -11.83 -13.53
CA ILE A 267 2.92 -10.81 -13.71
C ILE A 267 1.87 -11.30 -14.72
N CYS A 268 2.29 -11.87 -15.85
CA CYS A 268 1.36 -12.44 -16.84
C CYS A 268 0.49 -13.55 -16.24
N GLY A 269 1.08 -14.42 -15.42
CA GLY A 269 0.37 -15.49 -14.72
C GLY A 269 -0.70 -14.94 -13.78
N PHE A 270 -0.37 -13.91 -12.99
CA PHE A 270 -1.33 -13.26 -12.08
C PHE A 270 -2.45 -12.54 -12.83
N LEU A 271 -2.13 -11.79 -13.89
CA LEU A 271 -3.13 -11.11 -14.73
C LEU A 271 -4.17 -12.06 -15.32
N ASN A 272 -3.75 -13.25 -15.74
CA ASN A 272 -4.62 -14.27 -16.32
C ASN A 272 -5.27 -15.18 -15.27
N SER A 273 -5.14 -14.87 -13.98
CA SER A 273 -5.66 -15.68 -12.88
C SER A 273 -6.33 -14.75 -11.86
N ASN A 274 -6.27 -15.04 -10.56
CA ASN A 274 -6.97 -14.25 -9.54
C ASN A 274 -6.22 -12.98 -9.10
N GLY A 275 -5.23 -12.51 -9.88
CA GLY A 275 -4.24 -11.54 -9.42
C GLY A 275 -3.23 -12.15 -8.45
N GLY A 276 -2.46 -11.29 -7.78
CA GLY A 276 -1.48 -11.72 -6.79
C GLY A 276 -0.45 -10.65 -6.45
N ILE A 277 0.51 -11.04 -5.61
CA ILE A 277 1.63 -10.22 -5.14
C ILE A 277 2.92 -10.92 -5.54
N LEU A 278 3.81 -10.17 -6.21
CA LEU A 278 5.18 -10.57 -6.49
C LEU A 278 6.10 -9.79 -5.56
N ILE A 279 6.81 -10.49 -4.68
CA ILE A 279 7.82 -9.90 -3.79
C ILE A 279 9.20 -10.10 -4.42
N ILE A 280 9.89 -9.00 -4.68
CA ILE A 280 11.26 -8.96 -5.17
C ILE A 280 12.22 -8.66 -4.02
N GLY A 281 13.33 -9.38 -3.95
CA GLY A 281 14.33 -9.28 -2.89
C GLY A 281 14.28 -10.45 -1.89
N ILE A 282 13.61 -11.55 -2.26
CA ILE A 282 13.58 -12.80 -1.49
C ILE A 282 14.40 -13.85 -2.23
N SER A 283 15.35 -14.50 -1.55
CA SER A 283 16.17 -15.56 -2.12
C SER A 283 15.39 -16.86 -2.36
N ASP A 284 15.96 -17.76 -3.16
CA ASP A 284 15.34 -19.06 -3.46
C ASP A 284 15.14 -19.93 -2.19
N ASP A 285 15.86 -19.66 -1.10
CA ASP A 285 15.66 -20.29 0.22
C ASP A 285 14.66 -19.54 1.11
N GLY A 286 13.91 -18.57 0.55
CA GLY A 286 12.81 -17.87 1.22
C GLY A 286 13.24 -16.77 2.18
N LYS A 287 14.49 -16.28 2.11
CA LYS A 287 14.99 -15.26 3.04
C LYS A 287 15.00 -13.86 2.42
N PRO A 288 14.74 -12.80 3.21
CA PRO A 288 14.99 -11.43 2.79
C PRO A 288 16.48 -11.24 2.45
N GLN A 289 16.78 -10.98 1.18
CA GLN A 289 18.12 -10.58 0.72
C GLN A 289 18.19 -9.11 0.30
N GLY A 290 17.03 -8.49 0.02
CA GLY A 290 16.92 -7.11 -0.39
C GLY A 290 17.14 -6.87 -1.88
N ILE A 291 16.82 -5.66 -2.33
CA ILE A 291 17.00 -5.18 -3.71
C ILE A 291 18.26 -4.33 -3.90
N ASP A 292 19.22 -4.39 -2.97
CA ASP A 292 20.46 -3.59 -2.95
C ASP A 292 21.21 -3.67 -4.28
N LYS A 293 21.24 -4.86 -4.91
CA LYS A 293 21.88 -5.06 -6.21
C LYS A 293 21.15 -4.33 -7.32
N ASP A 294 19.82 -4.34 -7.34
CA ASP A 294 19.06 -3.60 -8.35
C ASP A 294 19.23 -2.09 -8.14
N LEU A 295 19.24 -1.62 -6.89
CA LEU A 295 19.53 -0.24 -6.51
C LEU A 295 20.93 0.22 -6.94
N GLU A 296 21.96 -0.63 -6.81
CA GLU A 296 23.32 -0.32 -7.25
C GLU A 296 23.39 0.02 -8.75
N PHE A 297 22.61 -0.68 -9.58
CA PHE A 297 22.60 -0.46 -11.03
C PHE A 297 21.62 0.64 -11.48
N LEU A 298 20.48 0.79 -10.82
CA LEU A 298 19.44 1.75 -11.21
C LEU A 298 19.64 3.10 -10.51
N GLY A 299 20.04 3.11 -9.25
CA GLY A 299 20.50 4.28 -8.50
C GLY A 299 19.47 4.89 -7.54
N SER A 300 18.18 4.59 -7.67
CA SER A 300 17.15 5.03 -6.71
C SER A 300 15.88 4.16 -6.79
N LYS A 301 15.01 4.27 -5.76
CA LYS A 301 13.69 3.63 -5.73
C LYS A 301 12.79 4.09 -6.87
N ASP A 302 12.83 5.38 -7.25
CA ASP A 302 12.04 5.89 -8.37
C ASP A 302 12.49 5.28 -9.70
N LYS A 303 13.79 5.04 -9.87
CA LYS A 303 14.31 4.37 -11.07
C LYS A 303 13.95 2.88 -11.09
N ILE A 304 13.77 2.24 -9.93
CA ILE A 304 13.22 0.88 -9.83
C ILE A 304 11.75 0.87 -10.29
N LYS A 305 10.92 1.80 -9.79
CA LYS A 305 9.53 1.94 -10.25
C LYS A 305 9.46 2.21 -11.76
N LEU A 306 10.29 3.13 -12.26
CA LEU A 306 10.40 3.45 -13.68
C LEU A 306 10.84 2.24 -14.51
N GLU A 307 11.75 1.39 -14.00
CA GLU A 307 12.15 0.16 -14.68
C GLU A 307 10.98 -0.84 -14.78
N VAL A 308 10.14 -0.96 -13.74
CA VAL A 308 8.90 -1.74 -13.81
C VAL A 308 7.99 -1.16 -14.88
N ASP A 309 7.75 0.15 -14.88
CA ASP A 309 6.89 0.82 -15.85
C ASP A 309 7.38 0.64 -17.29
N ASN A 310 8.70 0.71 -17.51
CA ASN A 310 9.32 0.45 -18.81
C ASN A 310 9.24 -1.03 -19.22
N MET A 311 9.29 -1.94 -18.25
CA MET A 311 9.18 -3.37 -18.49
C MET A 311 7.79 -3.71 -19.07
N LEU A 312 6.71 -3.12 -18.56
CA LEU A 312 5.34 -3.48 -18.96
C LEU A 312 5.08 -3.37 -20.49
N PRO A 313 5.27 -2.23 -21.17
CA PRO A 313 4.99 -2.12 -22.60
C PRO A 313 5.91 -2.98 -23.48
N ASN A 314 7.11 -3.31 -22.99
CA ASN A 314 8.07 -4.17 -23.69
C ASN A 314 7.59 -5.63 -23.74
N TYR A 315 6.98 -6.12 -22.65
CA TYR A 315 6.53 -7.51 -22.56
C TYR A 315 5.04 -7.72 -22.82
N PHE A 316 4.20 -6.69 -22.71
CA PHE A 316 2.74 -6.82 -22.85
C PHE A 316 2.21 -6.09 -24.09
N SER A 317 1.15 -6.63 -24.71
CA SER A 317 0.52 -6.01 -25.89
C SER A 317 -0.54 -4.96 -25.52
N ASN A 318 -1.13 -5.10 -24.34
CA ASN A 318 -2.14 -4.19 -23.82
C ASN A 318 -1.49 -3.32 -22.75
N SER A 319 -1.96 -2.08 -22.59
CA SER A 319 -1.58 -1.28 -21.43
C SER A 319 -2.22 -1.90 -20.20
N ILE A 320 -1.39 -2.46 -19.33
CA ILE A 320 -1.81 -3.09 -18.07
C ILE A 320 -1.41 -2.25 -16.85
N SER A 321 -0.85 -1.05 -17.05
CA SER A 321 -0.27 -0.25 -15.97
C SER A 321 -1.27 0.05 -14.85
N SER A 322 -2.55 0.23 -15.15
CA SER A 322 -3.61 0.42 -14.14
C SER A 322 -3.90 -0.82 -13.29
N LEU A 323 -3.43 -1.99 -13.71
CA LEU A 323 -3.57 -3.26 -12.98
C LEU A 323 -2.32 -3.58 -12.15
N ILE A 324 -1.29 -2.72 -12.18
CA ILE A 324 0.00 -2.95 -11.51
C ILE A 324 0.24 -1.82 -10.53
N GLU A 325 0.44 -2.14 -9.25
CA GLU A 325 0.83 -1.18 -8.22
C GLU A 325 2.18 -1.61 -7.64
N THR A 326 3.09 -0.64 -7.46
CA THR A 326 4.43 -0.90 -6.92
C THR A 326 4.63 -0.15 -5.61
N SER A 327 5.12 -0.84 -4.58
CA SER A 327 5.47 -0.27 -3.29
C SER A 327 6.76 -0.89 -2.75
N PHE A 328 7.31 -0.31 -1.70
CA PHE A 328 8.48 -0.85 -1.02
C PHE A 328 8.12 -1.17 0.42
N VAL A 329 8.71 -2.24 0.96
CA VAL A 329 8.64 -2.55 2.38
C VAL A 329 10.04 -2.86 2.90
N LYS A 330 10.32 -2.51 4.15
CA LYS A 330 11.57 -2.83 4.83
C LYS A 330 11.34 -3.99 5.80
N ILE A 331 12.07 -5.09 5.63
CA ILE A 331 12.00 -6.29 6.47
C ILE A 331 13.40 -6.71 6.85
N GLN A 332 13.67 -6.94 8.14
CA GLN A 332 15.01 -7.29 8.64
C GLN A 332 16.10 -6.36 8.09
N GLU A 333 15.83 -5.04 8.08
CA GLU A 333 16.69 -4.00 7.53
C GLU A 333 16.98 -4.09 6.01
N ARG A 334 16.26 -4.94 5.28
CA ARG A 334 16.35 -5.10 3.82
C ARG A 334 15.15 -4.46 3.13
N GLU A 335 15.42 -3.69 2.08
CA GLU A 335 14.35 -3.17 1.23
C GLU A 335 13.88 -4.23 0.24
N LEU A 336 12.58 -4.47 0.20
CA LEU A 336 11.91 -5.35 -0.75
C LEU A 336 11.01 -4.54 -1.66
N LEU A 337 10.89 -4.95 -2.92
CA LEU A 337 9.95 -4.37 -3.87
C LEU A 337 8.70 -5.26 -3.94
N ILE A 338 7.55 -4.67 -3.68
CA ILE A 338 6.24 -5.31 -3.77
C ILE A 338 5.58 -4.88 -5.08
N ILE A 339 5.26 -5.85 -5.93
CA ILE A 339 4.50 -5.65 -7.17
C ILE A 339 3.14 -6.32 -7.01
N ARG A 340 2.10 -5.52 -6.88
CA ARG A 340 0.71 -5.98 -6.77
C ARG A 340 0.08 -6.02 -8.15
N VAL A 341 -0.62 -7.12 -8.46
CA VAL A 341 -1.18 -7.39 -9.77
C VAL A 341 -2.66 -7.69 -9.64
N LYS A 342 -3.50 -6.79 -10.16
CA LYS A 342 -4.96 -7.01 -10.25
C LYS A 342 -5.26 -8.00 -11.39
N PRO A 343 -6.30 -8.85 -11.26
CA PRO A 343 -6.73 -9.72 -12.36
C PRO A 343 -7.17 -8.87 -13.56
N SER A 344 -6.85 -9.33 -14.77
CA SER A 344 -7.28 -8.65 -15.99
C SER A 344 -8.72 -9.00 -16.33
N SER A 345 -9.45 -8.06 -16.94
CA SER A 345 -10.78 -8.31 -17.52
C SER A 345 -10.74 -9.00 -18.89
N SER A 346 -9.54 -9.28 -19.41
CA SER A 346 -9.34 -9.97 -20.68
C SER A 346 -8.04 -10.78 -20.70
N PRO A 347 -7.89 -11.76 -21.60
CA PRO A 347 -6.68 -12.57 -21.69
C PRO A 347 -5.45 -11.75 -22.08
N ILE A 348 -4.35 -11.91 -21.32
CA ILE A 348 -3.07 -11.24 -21.53
C ILE A 348 -2.03 -12.23 -22.07
N PHE A 349 -1.30 -11.82 -23.10
CA PHE A 349 -0.20 -12.59 -23.68
C PHE A 349 1.14 -11.88 -23.47
N LEU A 350 2.13 -12.64 -23.00
CA LEU A 350 3.50 -12.18 -22.85
C LEU A 350 4.25 -12.26 -24.18
N LYS A 351 4.88 -11.16 -24.59
CA LYS A 351 5.77 -11.07 -25.75
C LYS A 351 7.15 -11.59 -25.37
N ASN A 352 7.76 -12.36 -26.26
CA ASN A 352 9.17 -12.71 -26.18
C ASN A 352 9.82 -12.42 -27.54
N TYR A 353 10.67 -11.39 -27.60
CA TYR A 353 11.39 -11.03 -28.81
C TYR A 353 12.68 -11.84 -28.93
N ASN A 354 12.79 -12.64 -29.98
CA ASN A 354 14.02 -13.32 -30.33
C ASN A 354 14.81 -12.46 -31.33
N PRO A 355 15.93 -11.84 -30.92
CA PRO A 355 16.72 -10.98 -31.80
C PRO A 355 17.41 -11.75 -32.93
N VAL A 356 17.75 -13.03 -32.72
CA VAL A 356 18.41 -13.87 -33.73
C VAL A 356 17.45 -14.21 -34.87
N ALA A 357 16.20 -14.51 -34.54
CA ALA A 357 15.16 -14.83 -35.52
C ALA A 357 14.40 -13.59 -36.03
N ASN A 358 14.68 -12.40 -35.47
CA ASN A 358 13.91 -11.17 -35.66
C ASN A 358 12.39 -11.40 -35.57
N LYS A 359 11.96 -12.15 -34.56
CA LYS A 359 10.57 -12.59 -34.40
C LYS A 359 10.14 -12.49 -32.95
N THR A 360 8.94 -11.94 -32.74
CA THR A 360 8.28 -11.93 -31.44
C THR A 360 7.29 -13.09 -31.34
N SER A 361 7.48 -13.99 -30.38
CA SER A 361 6.47 -14.97 -29.99
C SER A 361 5.56 -14.40 -28.90
N LYS A 362 4.33 -14.92 -28.83
CA LYS A 362 3.36 -14.60 -27.78
C LYS A 362 3.08 -15.88 -26.99
N HIS A 363 3.08 -15.76 -25.68
CA HIS A 363 2.94 -16.88 -24.75
C HIS A 363 1.81 -16.59 -23.77
N PHE A 364 0.97 -17.59 -23.53
CA PHE A 364 -0.11 -17.50 -22.56
C PHE A 364 0.31 -18.20 -21.26
N PHE A 365 0.45 -17.42 -20.20
CA PHE A 365 0.83 -17.93 -18.88
C PHE A 365 -0.34 -17.81 -17.93
N VAL A 366 -0.54 -18.83 -17.10
CA VAL A 366 -1.53 -18.84 -16.02
C VAL A 366 -0.84 -19.22 -14.72
N ARG A 367 -1.30 -18.66 -13.60
CA ARG A 367 -0.85 -19.05 -12.28
C ARG A 367 -1.60 -20.31 -11.84
N ARG A 368 -0.87 -21.37 -11.53
CA ARG A 368 -1.36 -22.58 -10.84
C ARG A 368 -0.81 -22.56 -9.41
N SER A 369 -1.27 -23.48 -8.55
CA SER A 369 -1.04 -23.52 -7.09
C SER A 369 0.24 -22.84 -6.58
N ALA A 370 1.43 -23.21 -7.06
CA ALA A 370 2.68 -22.51 -6.72
C ALA A 370 3.61 -22.35 -7.94
N SER A 371 3.05 -22.36 -9.16
CA SER A 371 3.88 -22.22 -10.36
C SER A 371 3.16 -21.53 -11.51
N THR A 372 3.92 -20.73 -12.25
CA THR A 372 3.44 -20.07 -13.47
C THR A 372 3.69 -20.97 -14.67
N THR A 373 2.60 -21.52 -15.22
CA THR A 373 2.62 -22.52 -16.30
C THR A 373 2.23 -21.88 -17.62
N GLU A 374 2.93 -22.24 -18.69
CA GLU A 374 2.55 -21.87 -20.06
C GLU A 374 1.50 -22.84 -20.59
N ILE A 375 0.37 -22.32 -21.06
CA ILE A 375 -0.56 -23.11 -21.87
C ILE A 375 -0.19 -22.85 -23.33
N LYS A 376 0.21 -23.92 -24.03
CA LYS A 376 0.63 -23.86 -25.44
C LYS A 376 -0.46 -24.33 -26.40
N ASP A 377 -1.29 -25.26 -25.93
CA ASP A 377 -2.36 -25.82 -26.73
C ASP A 377 -3.48 -24.79 -26.94
N VAL A 378 -3.88 -24.59 -28.19
CA VAL A 378 -4.84 -23.54 -28.56
C VAL A 378 -6.23 -23.88 -28.03
N GLU A 379 -6.62 -25.15 -28.03
CA GLU A 379 -7.92 -25.58 -27.52
C GLU A 379 -7.99 -25.39 -26.00
N GLU A 380 -6.92 -25.71 -25.27
CA GLU A 380 -6.82 -25.46 -23.83
C GLU A 380 -6.87 -23.95 -23.49
N ILE A 381 -6.17 -23.09 -24.26
CA ILE A 381 -6.26 -21.63 -24.09
C ILE A 381 -7.69 -21.16 -24.29
N ILE A 382 -8.35 -21.57 -25.37
CA ILE A 382 -9.72 -21.17 -25.69
C ILE A 382 -10.68 -21.59 -24.57
N ASN A 383 -10.59 -22.83 -24.11
CA ASN A 383 -11.43 -23.35 -23.03
C ASN A 383 -11.18 -22.60 -21.72
N TYR A 384 -9.92 -22.31 -21.39
CA TYR A 384 -9.58 -21.51 -20.21
C TYR A 384 -10.21 -20.12 -20.29
N VAL A 385 -10.03 -19.44 -21.42
CA VAL A 385 -10.54 -18.08 -21.65
C VAL A 385 -12.06 -18.02 -21.51
N PHE A 386 -12.78 -18.95 -22.14
CA PHE A 386 -14.24 -18.99 -22.03
C PHE A 386 -14.72 -19.24 -20.61
N ASN A 387 -14.09 -20.17 -19.88
CA ASN A 387 -14.52 -20.51 -18.52
C ASN A 387 -14.19 -19.41 -17.49
N HIS A 388 -13.11 -18.66 -17.71
CA HIS A 388 -12.64 -17.65 -16.77
C HIS A 388 -13.35 -16.30 -16.95
N TRP A 389 -13.49 -15.81 -18.19
CA TRP A 389 -14.02 -14.46 -18.46
C TRP A 389 -15.47 -14.43 -18.96
N ASN A 390 -16.04 -15.55 -19.39
CA ASN A 390 -17.38 -15.57 -20.02
C ASN A 390 -18.48 -16.07 -19.07
N LYS A 391 -18.39 -15.74 -17.78
CA LYS A 391 -19.48 -15.96 -16.81
C LYS A 391 -20.49 -14.82 -16.95
N ASN A 392 -21.42 -14.98 -17.90
CA ASN A 392 -22.67 -14.22 -17.96
C ASN A 392 -23.61 -14.61 -16.83
#